data_AF-A0A2C6AJX4-F1
#
_entry.id   AF-A0A2C6AJX4-F1
#
_cell.length_a   1.000
_cell.length_b   1.000
_cell.length_c   1.000
_cell.angle_alpha   90.00
_cell.angle_beta   90.00
_cell.angle_gamma   90.00
#
_symmetry.space_group_name_H-M   'P 1'
#
loop_
_entity.id
_entity.type
_entity.pdbx_description
1 polymer ?
#
loop_
_entity_poly.entity_id
_entity_poly.type
_entity_poly.pdbx_seq_one_letter_code
_entity_poly.pdbx_strand_id
1 'polypeptide(L)'
;MAYKYILFSLTLFLVITATALFLTRAHWRHHLPDIHLPGAGYIYSRLPSSFAGDIEAGLSSSNFDLAANVDAGDGRAGLDDAAKAEVLKIMKRRRMTFDQARKVYMETRFKANGIGPDGLPRDPKFVSFS
;
A
#
# COMPACT_ATOMS: atom_id res chain seq x y z
N MET A 1 -28.46 40.48 20.80
CA MET A 1 -28.35 40.40 19.32
C MET A 1 -26.96 39.96 18.87
N ALA A 2 -25.86 40.56 19.36
CA ALA A 2 -24.49 40.22 18.96
C ALA A 2 -24.09 38.73 19.09
N TYR A 3 -24.51 38.05 20.17
CA TYR A 3 -24.15 36.64 20.40
C TYR A 3 -24.65 35.69 19.30
N LYS A 4 -25.76 36.00 18.62
CA LYS A 4 -26.29 35.16 17.53
C LYS A 4 -25.38 35.21 16.29
N TYR A 5 -24.82 36.38 15.98
CA TYR A 5 -23.88 36.54 14.88
C TYR A 5 -22.52 35.91 15.18
N ILE A 6 -22.08 35.97 16.44
CA ILE A 6 -20.86 35.30 16.90
C ILE A 6 -21.01 33.77 16.77
N LEU A 7 -22.14 33.21 17.23
CA LEU A 7 -22.39 31.77 17.09
C LEU A 7 -22.51 31.34 15.62
N PHE A 8 -23.20 32.12 14.79
CA PHE A 8 -23.35 31.82 13.37
C PHE A 8 -22.03 31.89 12.59
N SER A 9 -21.19 32.88 12.87
CA SER A 9 -19.87 32.98 12.23
C SER A 9 -18.93 31.85 12.68
N LEU A 10 -18.99 31.45 13.96
CA LEU A 10 -18.23 30.31 14.47
C LEU A 10 -18.65 28.99 13.80
N THR A 11 -19.95 28.74 13.66
CA THR A 11 -20.45 27.53 13.01
C THR A 11 -20.09 27.50 11.53
N LEU A 12 -20.24 28.63 10.83
CA LEU A 12 -19.87 28.75 9.43
C LEU A 12 -18.36 28.51 9.23
N PHE A 13 -17.52 29.07 10.10
CA PHE A 13 -16.07 28.85 10.07
C PHE A 13 -15.71 27.38 10.30
N LEU A 14 -16.35 26.71 11.27
CA LEU A 14 -16.14 25.28 11.52
C LEU A 14 -16.54 24.42 10.33
N VAL A 15 -17.65 24.73 9.66
CA VAL A 15 -18.08 23.98 8.48
C VAL A 15 -17.10 24.17 7.33
N ILE A 16 -16.69 25.41 7.04
CA ILE A 16 -15.73 25.70 5.96
C ILE A 16 -14.39 25.00 6.21
N THR A 17 -13.87 25.09 7.43
CA THR A 17 -12.60 24.44 7.80
C THR A 17 -12.70 22.92 7.72
N ALA A 18 -13.78 22.31 8.21
CA ALA A 18 -14.02 20.88 8.08
C ALA A 18 -14.12 20.44 6.61
N THR A 19 -14.83 21.18 5.76
CA THR A 19 -14.93 20.89 4.32
C THR A 19 -13.57 21.01 3.63
N ALA A 20 -12.79 22.06 3.95
CA ALA A 20 -11.45 22.23 3.39
C ALA A 20 -10.50 21.09 3.80
N LEU A 21 -10.53 20.67 5.07
CA LEU A 21 -9.77 19.52 5.57
C LEU A 21 -10.21 18.22 4.90
N PHE A 22 -11.51 18.03 4.67
CA PHE A 22 -12.04 16.85 3.97
C PHE A 22 -11.58 16.79 2.51
N LEU A 23 -11.60 17.91 1.79
CA LEU A 23 -11.15 17.97 0.40
C LEU A 23 -9.63 17.81 0.29
N THR A 24 -8.86 18.38 1.22
CA THR A 24 -7.39 18.28 1.24
C THR A 24 -6.89 17.03 1.95
N ARG A 25 -7.77 16.14 2.43
CA ARG A 25 -7.42 14.94 3.22
C ARG A 25 -6.32 14.09 2.59
N ALA A 26 -6.26 14.01 1.26
CA ALA A 26 -5.28 13.19 0.56
C ALA A 26 -3.84 13.70 0.75
N HIS A 27 -3.63 15.01 0.89
CA HIS A 27 -2.32 15.59 1.14
C HIS A 27 -1.85 15.39 2.58
N TRP A 28 -2.77 15.51 3.56
CA TRP A 28 -2.40 15.45 4.98
C TRP A 28 -2.37 14.04 5.55
N ARG A 29 -2.93 13.05 4.83
CA ARG A 29 -2.96 11.64 5.28
C ARG A 29 -1.59 11.07 5.59
N HIS A 30 -0.52 11.55 4.95
CA HIS A 30 0.84 11.09 5.23
C HIS A 30 1.46 11.68 6.51
N HIS A 31 0.95 12.82 6.98
CA HIS A 31 1.45 13.48 8.20
C HIS A 31 0.74 13.02 9.48
N LEU A 32 -0.41 12.35 9.35
CA LEU A 32 -1.14 11.85 10.51
C LEU A 32 -0.45 10.59 11.02
N PRO A 33 -0.01 10.56 12.30
CA PRO A 33 0.41 9.33 12.94
C PRO A 33 -0.83 8.47 13.13
N ASP A 34 -1.10 7.61 12.17
CA ASP A 34 -1.29 6.19 12.40
C ASP A 34 -1.84 5.83 13.81
N ILE A 35 -3.11 6.21 14.04
CA ILE A 35 -3.81 6.09 15.33
C ILE A 35 -4.25 4.62 15.52
N HIS A 36 -3.68 3.94 16.52
CA HIS A 36 -4.10 2.60 16.90
C HIS A 36 -5.39 2.65 17.72
N LEU A 37 -6.54 2.52 17.05
CA LEU A 37 -7.83 2.35 17.72
C LEU A 37 -7.97 0.89 18.21
N PRO A 38 -8.14 0.64 19.52
CA PRO A 38 -8.44 -0.69 20.03
C PRO A 38 -9.79 -1.13 19.44
N GLY A 39 -9.81 -2.17 18.61
CA GLY A 39 -11.00 -2.52 17.83
C GLY A 39 -10.84 -2.51 16.31
N ALA A 40 -9.85 -1.79 15.77
CA ALA A 40 -9.68 -1.65 14.32
C ALA A 40 -8.73 -2.70 13.71
N GLY A 41 -7.90 -3.35 14.55
CA GLY A 41 -6.80 -4.22 14.11
C GLY A 41 -7.21 -5.59 13.57
N TYR A 42 -8.46 -6.01 13.71
CA TYR A 42 -8.89 -7.35 13.28
C TYR A 42 -9.08 -7.46 11.77
N ILE A 43 -9.36 -6.34 11.09
CA ILE A 43 -9.65 -6.33 9.65
C ILE A 43 -8.48 -5.78 8.82
N TYR A 44 -7.64 -4.92 9.41
CA TYR A 44 -6.44 -4.40 8.76
C TYR A 44 -5.28 -4.33 9.75
N SER A 45 -4.44 -5.37 9.78
CA SER A 45 -3.12 -5.28 10.39
C SER A 45 -2.22 -4.39 9.52
N ARG A 46 -1.46 -3.47 10.12
CA ARG A 46 -0.41 -2.77 9.36
C ARG A 46 0.55 -3.78 8.76
N LEU A 47 1.00 -3.47 7.55
CA LEU A 47 2.05 -4.26 6.96
C LEU A 47 3.34 -4.01 7.71
N PRO A 48 4.13 -5.05 7.96
CA PRO A 48 5.43 -4.88 8.57
C PRO A 48 6.32 -4.03 7.67
N SER A 49 6.98 -3.04 8.27
CA SER A 49 7.94 -2.15 7.59
C SER A 49 9.38 -2.65 7.70
N SER A 50 9.59 -3.86 8.23
CA SER A 50 10.90 -4.48 8.41
C SER A 50 10.96 -5.84 7.72
N PHE A 51 12.16 -6.23 7.30
CA PHE A 51 12.41 -7.55 6.69
C PHE A 51 11.96 -8.70 7.60
N ALA A 52 12.19 -8.58 8.91
CA ALA A 52 11.77 -9.60 9.88
C ALA A 52 10.25 -9.79 9.88
N GLY A 53 9.48 -8.71 9.87
CA GLY A 53 8.03 -8.83 9.82
C GLY A 53 7.52 -9.27 8.45
N ASP A 54 8.20 -8.93 7.35
CA ASP A 54 7.86 -9.46 6.02
C ASP A 54 7.99 -10.98 5.98
N ILE A 55 9.02 -11.55 6.63
CA ILE A 55 9.17 -13.00 6.80
C ILE A 55 8.00 -13.58 7.61
N GLU A 56 7.65 -12.98 8.74
CA GLU A 56 6.51 -13.41 9.57
C GLU A 56 5.17 -13.35 8.81
N ALA A 57 5.01 -12.38 7.92
CA ALA A 57 3.85 -12.25 7.04
C ALA A 57 3.84 -13.26 5.87
N GLY A 58 4.89 -14.09 5.73
CA GLY A 58 5.02 -15.08 4.67
C GLY A 58 5.43 -14.49 3.32
N LEU A 59 6.10 -13.33 3.31
CA LEU A 59 6.59 -12.64 2.11
C LEU A 59 8.06 -13.02 1.76
N SER A 60 8.47 -14.22 2.16
CA SER A 60 9.79 -14.79 1.86
C SER A 60 9.63 -16.18 1.24
N SER A 61 10.52 -16.55 0.32
CA SER A 61 10.58 -17.87 -0.31
C SER A 61 12.02 -18.24 -0.71
N SER A 62 12.22 -19.46 -1.20
CA SER A 62 13.52 -19.91 -1.71
C SER A 62 14.07 -19.04 -2.85
N ASN A 63 13.19 -18.46 -3.66
CA ASN A 63 13.55 -17.61 -4.81
C ASN A 63 13.59 -16.13 -4.44
N PHE A 64 13.27 -15.80 -3.19
CA PHE A 64 13.19 -14.44 -2.67
C PHE A 64 13.41 -14.50 -1.15
N ASP A 65 14.66 -14.68 -0.75
CA ASP A 65 15.05 -14.84 0.65
C ASP A 65 15.38 -13.48 1.29
N LEU A 66 14.74 -13.21 2.43
CA LEU A 66 14.94 -12.00 3.23
C LEU A 66 15.80 -12.24 4.48
N ALA A 67 16.17 -13.49 4.79
CA ALA A 67 16.94 -13.82 6.00
C ALA A 67 18.29 -13.11 6.03
N ALA A 68 19.00 -13.07 4.91
CA ALA A 68 20.28 -12.37 4.79
C ALA A 68 20.18 -10.86 5.11
N ASN A 69 19.05 -10.22 4.77
CA ASN A 69 18.83 -8.81 5.10
C ASN A 69 18.62 -8.61 6.60
N VAL A 70 17.89 -9.52 7.25
CA VAL A 70 17.69 -9.49 8.71
C VAL A 70 19.02 -9.70 9.42
N ASP A 71 19.80 -10.69 9.01
CA ASP A 71 21.10 -11.02 9.60
C ASP A 71 22.11 -9.88 9.43
N ALA A 72 22.07 -9.19 8.30
CA ALA A 72 22.91 -8.03 8.03
C ALA A 72 22.46 -6.74 8.75
N GLY A 73 21.32 -6.77 9.48
CA GLY A 73 20.75 -5.59 10.11
C GLY A 73 20.37 -4.49 9.12
N ASP A 74 19.88 -4.87 7.94
CA ASP A 74 19.53 -3.95 6.86
C ASP A 74 18.37 -3.04 7.27
N GLY A 75 18.65 -1.73 7.38
CA GLY A 75 17.68 -0.70 7.78
C GLY A 75 16.83 -0.14 6.64
N ARG A 76 16.93 -0.67 5.42
CA ARG A 76 16.07 -0.25 4.30
C ARG A 76 14.62 -0.66 4.56
N ALA A 77 13.68 0.10 4.01
CA ALA A 77 12.23 -0.14 4.15
C ALA A 77 11.73 -1.46 3.53
N GLY A 78 12.58 -2.19 2.79
CA GLY A 78 12.22 -3.46 2.18
C GLY A 78 11.32 -3.30 0.95
N LEU A 79 10.28 -4.14 0.84
CA LEU A 79 9.36 -4.12 -0.30
C LEU A 79 8.36 -2.95 -0.20
N ASP A 80 7.79 -2.54 -1.32
CA ASP A 80 6.74 -1.53 -1.37
C ASP A 80 5.46 -1.99 -0.65
N ASP A 81 4.95 -1.17 0.28
CA ASP A 81 3.79 -1.51 1.12
C ASP A 81 2.51 -1.77 0.32
N ALA A 82 2.30 -1.02 -0.77
CA ALA A 82 1.12 -1.19 -1.62
C ALA A 82 1.18 -2.52 -2.38
N ALA A 83 2.35 -2.88 -2.90
CA ALA A 83 2.59 -4.17 -3.54
C ALA A 83 2.41 -5.33 -2.55
N LYS A 84 3.01 -5.24 -1.35
CA LYS A 84 2.87 -6.28 -0.31
C LYS A 84 1.40 -6.53 0.04
N ALA A 85 0.60 -5.46 0.21
CA ALA A 85 -0.81 -5.56 0.58
C ALA A 85 -1.63 -6.31 -0.49
N GLU A 86 -1.41 -6.01 -1.76
CA GLU A 86 -2.08 -6.71 -2.86
C GLU A 86 -1.60 -8.16 -3.01
N VAL A 87 -0.31 -8.45 -2.81
CA VAL A 87 0.21 -9.82 -2.82
C VAL A 87 -0.42 -10.65 -1.70
N LEU A 88 -0.45 -10.16 -0.46
CA LEU A 88 -1.10 -10.84 0.67
C LEU A 88 -2.59 -11.10 0.41
N LYS A 89 -3.27 -10.14 -0.22
CA LYS A 89 -4.68 -10.27 -0.62
C LYS A 89 -4.86 -11.35 -1.70
N ILE A 90 -3.97 -11.45 -2.68
CA ILE A 90 -3.97 -12.52 -3.69
C ILE A 90 -3.72 -13.88 -3.03
N MET A 91 -2.74 -13.98 -2.14
CA MET A 91 -2.44 -15.19 -1.36
C MET A 91 -3.68 -15.66 -0.60
N LYS A 92 -4.31 -14.77 0.18
CA LYS A 92 -5.53 -15.08 0.96
C LYS A 92 -6.70 -15.50 0.07
N ARG A 93 -6.95 -14.78 -1.02
CA ARG A 93 -8.11 -15.02 -1.89
C ARG A 93 -7.97 -16.29 -2.71
N ARG A 94 -6.79 -16.58 -3.24
CA ARG A 94 -6.56 -17.69 -4.17
C ARG A 94 -5.84 -18.88 -3.54
N ARG A 95 -5.50 -18.81 -2.25
CA ARG A 95 -4.79 -19.85 -1.48
C ARG A 95 -3.54 -20.34 -2.20
N MET A 96 -2.70 -19.41 -2.59
CA MET A 96 -1.46 -19.67 -3.34
C MET A 96 -0.23 -19.20 -2.57
N THR A 97 0.94 -19.73 -2.94
CA THR A 97 2.21 -19.37 -2.30
C THR A 97 2.61 -17.93 -2.65
N PHE A 98 3.56 -17.38 -1.89
CA PHE A 98 4.07 -16.02 -2.08
C PHE A 98 4.56 -15.80 -3.53
N ASP A 99 5.38 -16.69 -4.07
CA ASP A 99 5.90 -16.55 -5.43
C ASP A 99 4.80 -16.58 -6.51
N GLN A 100 3.81 -17.46 -6.34
CA GLN A 100 2.67 -17.52 -7.24
C GLN A 100 1.86 -16.22 -7.18
N ALA A 101 1.60 -15.70 -5.99
CA ALA A 101 0.89 -14.44 -5.80
C ALA A 101 1.66 -13.25 -6.38
N ARG A 102 2.98 -13.20 -6.18
CA ARG A 102 3.88 -12.18 -6.74
C ARG A 102 3.88 -12.22 -8.26
N LYS A 103 3.90 -13.41 -8.87
CA LYS A 103 3.77 -13.58 -10.34
C LYS A 103 2.44 -13.03 -10.84
N VAL A 104 1.32 -13.41 -10.22
CA VAL A 104 -0.03 -12.92 -10.60
C VAL A 104 -0.14 -11.40 -10.45
N TYR A 105 0.42 -10.84 -9.37
CA TYR A 105 0.49 -9.40 -9.17
C TYR A 105 1.25 -8.72 -10.31
N MET A 106 2.44 -9.23 -10.66
CA MET A 106 3.27 -8.71 -11.73
C MET A 106 2.55 -8.76 -13.09
N GLU A 107 1.97 -9.91 -13.45
CA GLU A 107 1.21 -10.08 -14.70
C GLU A 107 0.01 -9.12 -14.78
N THR A 108 -0.65 -8.87 -13.66
CA THR A 108 -1.76 -7.90 -13.58
C THR A 108 -1.26 -6.48 -13.86
N ARG A 109 -0.10 -6.12 -13.30
CA ARG A 109 0.55 -4.82 -13.56
C ARG A 109 1.03 -4.71 -15.00
N PHE A 110 1.60 -5.76 -15.58
CA PHE A 110 1.98 -5.81 -16.98
C PHE A 110 0.79 -5.56 -17.88
N LYS A 111 -0.29 -6.32 -17.69
CA LYS A 111 -1.53 -6.15 -18.47
C LYS A 111 -2.07 -4.73 -18.39
N ALA A 112 -2.07 -4.12 -17.19
CA ALA A 112 -2.53 -2.75 -16.99
C ALA A 112 -1.67 -1.70 -17.73
N ASN A 113 -0.40 -2.01 -18.00
CA ASN A 113 0.56 -1.14 -18.69
C ASN A 113 0.82 -1.58 -20.15
N GLY A 114 -0.04 -2.43 -20.73
CA GLY A 114 0.13 -2.86 -22.12
C GLY A 114 1.31 -3.80 -22.36
N ILE A 115 1.77 -4.50 -21.33
CA ILE A 115 2.84 -5.50 -21.40
C ILE A 115 2.21 -6.89 -21.36
N GLY A 116 2.73 -7.82 -22.16
CA GLY A 116 2.34 -9.22 -22.17
C GLY A 116 2.81 -10.00 -20.94
N PRO A 117 2.28 -11.21 -20.71
CA PRO A 117 2.72 -12.08 -19.62
C PRO A 117 4.17 -12.58 -19.78
N ASP A 118 4.69 -12.51 -20.99
CA ASP A 118 6.09 -12.74 -21.37
C ASP A 118 7.02 -11.57 -21.01
N GLY A 119 6.48 -10.45 -20.53
CA GLY A 119 7.24 -9.24 -20.20
C GLY A 119 7.53 -8.35 -21.41
N LEU A 120 7.03 -8.67 -22.59
CA LEU A 120 7.21 -7.85 -23.80
C LEU A 120 6.10 -6.81 -23.95
N PRO A 121 6.41 -5.56 -24.36
CA PRO A 121 5.39 -4.59 -24.72
C PRO A 121 4.48 -5.12 -25.85
N ARG A 122 3.18 -4.84 -25.77
CA ARG A 122 2.20 -5.17 -26.82
C ARG A 122 2.12 -4.11 -27.92
N ASP A 123 3.07 -3.20 -27.96
CA ASP A 123 3.14 -2.17 -29.00
C ASP A 123 3.47 -2.83 -30.35
N PRO A 124 2.65 -2.62 -31.41
CA PRO A 124 2.94 -3.12 -32.74
C PRO A 124 4.30 -2.65 -33.31
N LYS A 125 4.86 -1.56 -32.78
CA LYS A 125 6.16 -1.03 -33.16
C LYS A 125 7.31 -1.49 -32.26
N PHE A 126 7.04 -2.38 -31.31
CA PHE A 126 8.06 -2.93 -30.44
C PHE A 126 9.08 -3.75 -31.25
N VAL A 127 10.34 -3.36 -31.19
CA VAL A 127 11.47 -4.09 -31.77
C VAL A 127 12.36 -4.55 -30.62
N SER A 128 12.68 -5.85 -30.60
CA SER A 128 13.63 -6.42 -29.65
C SER A 128 14.81 -7.03 -30.39
N PHE A 129 15.97 -7.05 -29.73
CA PHE A 129 17.19 -7.68 -30.22
C PHE A 129 17.56 -8.76 -29.19
N SER A 130 17.62 -10.02 -29.63
CA SER A 130 17.95 -11.19 -28.82
C SER A 130 19.18 -11.89 -29.37
#